data_AF-A0A183L2H0-F1
#
_entry.id   AF-A0A183L2H0-F1
#
_cell.length_a   1.000
_cell.length_b   1.000
_cell.length_c   1.000
_cell.angle_alpha   90.00
_cell.angle_beta   90.00
_cell.angle_gamma   90.00
#
_symmetry.space_group_name_H-M   'P 1'
#
loop_
_entity.id
_entity.type
_entity.pdbx_description
1 polymer ?
#
loop_
_entity_poly.entity_id
_entity_poly.type
_entity_poly.pdbx_seq_one_letter_code
_entity_poly.pdbx_strand_id
1 'polypeptide(L)' 'MAIRQIKNGKAAGPDNIPTEALKSDIEVTINMLYLLFKKIWEKKQVLMDWKEGHLVKIPKK' A
#
# COMPACT_ATOMS: atom_id res chain seq x y z
N MET A 1 -10.13 -10.14 -5.11
CA MET A 1 -9.19 -9.01 -5.20
C MET A 1 -8.90 -8.49 -3.80
N ALA A 2 -7.63 -8.44 -3.40
CA ALA A 2 -7.25 -8.14 -2.02
C ALA A 2 -7.75 -6.77 -1.53
N ILE A 3 -7.78 -5.75 -2.40
CA ILE A 3 -8.24 -4.39 -2.07
C ILE A 3 -9.69 -4.38 -1.54
N ARG A 4 -10.58 -5.18 -2.13
CA ARG A 4 -11.98 -5.31 -1.68
C ARG A 4 -12.10 -5.91 -0.26
N GLN A 5 -11.12 -6.70 0.15
CA GLN A 5 -11.10 -7.40 1.44
C GLN A 5 -10.43 -6.58 2.56
N ILE A 6 -9.84 -5.42 2.24
CA ILE A 6 -9.28 -4.51 3.25
C ILE A 6 -10.39 -4.10 4.24
N LYS A 7 -10.10 -3.95 5.53
CA LYS A 7 -11.10 -3.49 6.51
C LYS A 7 -11.14 -1.95 6.53
N ASN A 8 -12.33 -1.38 6.65
CA ASN A 8 -12.51 0.06 6.89
C ASN A 8 -12.21 0.38 8.37
N GLY A 9 -12.02 1.67 8.68
CA GLY A 9 -11.73 2.16 10.02
C GLY A 9 -10.33 1.78 10.51
N LYS A 10 -9.42 1.46 9.59
CA LYS A 10 -8.00 1.29 9.92
C LYS A 10 -7.31 2.65 9.94
N ALA A 11 -6.33 2.80 10.82
CA ALA A 11 -5.48 3.98 10.82
C ALA A 11 -4.79 4.12 9.47
N ALA A 12 -4.70 5.36 8.96
CA ALA A 12 -3.96 5.64 7.74
C ALA A 12 -2.49 5.24 7.90
N GLY A 13 -1.85 4.91 6.78
CA GLY A 13 -0.41 4.64 6.76
C GLY A 13 0.40 5.90 7.09
N PRO A 14 1.74 5.79 7.16
CA PRO A 14 2.65 6.94 7.31
C PRO A 14 2.49 8.00 6.21
N ASP A 15 1.93 7.59 5.06
CA ASP A 15 1.58 8.43 3.92
C ASP A 15 0.27 9.23 4.12
N ASN A 16 -0.42 9.04 5.25
CA ASN A 16 -1.75 9.57 5.56
C ASN A 16 -2.84 9.13 4.58
N ILE A 17 -2.62 8.06 3.82
CA ILE A 17 -3.61 7.52 2.89
C ILE A 17 -4.52 6.56 3.66
N PRO A 18 -5.84 6.85 3.76
CA PRO A 18 -6.78 5.94 4.40
C PRO A 18 -7.05 4.74 3.50
N THR A 19 -7.36 3.60 4.13
CA THR A 19 -7.75 2.37 3.43
C THR A 19 -8.99 2.54 2.54
N GLU A 20 -9.83 3.50 2.88
CA GLU A 20 -11.06 3.88 2.20
C GLU A 20 -10.77 4.53 0.85
N ALA A 21 -9.68 5.31 0.72
CA ALA A 21 -9.28 5.91 -0.55
C ALA A 21 -8.84 4.83 -1.56
N LEU A 22 -8.15 3.79 -1.09
CA LEU A 22 -7.79 2.64 -1.92
C LEU A 22 -9.02 1.84 -2.40
N LYS A 23 -10.12 1.91 -1.63
CA LYS A 23 -11.39 1.27 -1.98
C LYS A 23 -12.33 2.13 -2.81
N SER A 24 -12.22 3.46 -2.75
CA SER A 24 -13.08 4.35 -3.53
C SER A 24 -12.75 4.31 -5.00
N ASP A 25 -11.45 4.16 -5.34
CA ASP A 25 -10.99 4.10 -6.72
C ASP A 25 -10.18 2.83 -7.00
N ILE A 26 -10.89 1.70 -7.00
CA ILE A 26 -10.29 0.36 -7.13
C ILE A 26 -9.61 0.21 -8.49
N GLU A 27 -10.22 0.68 -9.58
CA GLU A 27 -9.69 0.51 -10.93
C GLU A 27 -8.37 1.26 -11.12
N VAL A 28 -8.32 2.53 -10.72
CA VAL A 28 -7.10 3.34 -10.80
C VAL A 28 -6.02 2.76 -9.89
N THR A 29 -6.38 2.34 -8.68
CA THR A 29 -5.44 1.71 -7.74
C THR A 29 -4.82 0.43 -8.32
N ILE A 30 -5.62 -0.44 -8.93
CA ILE A 30 -5.12 -1.66 -9.59
C ILE A 30 -4.16 -1.33 -10.73
N ASN A 31 -4.55 -0.39 -11.60
CA ASN A 31 -3.74 -0.02 -12.75
C ASN A 31 -2.38 0.55 -12.33
N MET A 32 -2.34 1.37 -11.28
CA MET A 32 -1.09 1.88 -10.70
C MET A 32 -0.22 0.76 -10.10
N LEU A 33 -0.82 -0.11 -9.27
CA LEU A 33 -0.10 -1.25 -8.66
C LEU A 33 0.46 -2.21 -9.71
N TYR A 34 -0.33 -2.53 -10.74
CA TYR A 34 0.09 -3.40 -11.83
C TYR A 34 1.29 -2.81 -12.59
N LEU A 35 1.22 -1.53 -12.96
CA LEU A 35 2.32 -0.85 -13.63
C LEU A 35 3.58 -0.80 -12.76
N LEU A 36 3.43 -0.52 -11.46
CA LEU A 36 4.54 -0.49 -10.51
C LEU A 36 5.23 -1.86 -10.41
N PHE A 37 4.45 -2.93 -10.19
CA PHE A 37 5.01 -4.29 -10.11
C PHE A 37 5.65 -4.74 -11.42
N LYS A 38 5.06 -4.38 -12.57
CA LYS A 38 5.66 -4.63 -13.88
C LYS A 38 7.04 -3.96 -14.01
N LYS A 39 7.15 -2.69 -13.63
CA LYS A 39 8.44 -1.97 -13.64
C LYS A 39 9.48 -2.61 -12.72
N ILE A 40 9.07 -3.03 -11.51
CA ILE A 40 9.95 -3.72 -10.55
C ILE A 40 10.42 -5.06 -11.13
N TRP A 41 9.51 -5.82 -11.74
CA TRP A 41 9.81 -7.10 -12.38
C TRP A 41 10.81 -6.97 -13.53
N GLU A 42 10.58 -6.02 -14.44
CA GLU A 42 11.45 -5.78 -15.60
C GLU A 42 12.83 -5.25 -15.21
N LYS A 43 12.89 -4.29 -14.28
CA LYS A 43 14.16 -3.67 -13.85
C LYS A 43 14.91 -4.48 -12.81
N LYS A 44 14.26 -5.47 -12.19
CA LYS A 44 14.76 -6.22 -11.01
C LYS A 44 15.25 -5.32 -9.88
N GLN A 45 14.77 -4.07 -9.84
CA GLN A 45 15.14 -3.08 -8.85
C GLN A 45 13.96 -2.85 -7.93
N VAL A 46 14.17 -3.16 -6.65
CA VAL A 46 13.23 -2.80 -5.59
C VAL A 46 13.51 -1.35 -5.20
N LEU A 47 12.45 -0.56 -4.99
CA LEU A 47 12.55 0.80 -4.48
C LEU A 47 13.39 0.79 -3.19
N MET A 48 14.32 1.75 -3.02
CA MET A 48 15.18 1.75 -1.84
C MET A 48 14.39 1.84 -0.53
N ASP A 49 13.29 2.61 -0.55
CA ASP A 49 12.38 2.79 0.58
C ASP A 49 11.75 1.46 1.07
N TRP A 50 11.62 0.45 0.20
CA TRP A 50 11.07 -0.86 0.60
C TRP A 50 12.08 -1.72 1.36
N LYS A 51 13.37 -1.35 1.34
CA LYS A 51 14.40 -1.95 2.20
C LYS A 51 14.41 -1.31 3.59
N GLU A 52 13.73 -0.20 3.77
CA GLU A 52 13.62 0.50 5.05
C GLU A 52 12.40 -0.01 5.82
N GLY A 53 12.63 -0.46 7.06
CA GLY A 53 11.56 -0.92 7.94
C GLY A 53 11.08 0.21 8.84
N HIS A 54 9.78 0.54 8.80
CA HIS A 54 9.19 1.46 9.76
C HIS A 54 8.72 0.73 11.03
N LEU A 55 9.14 1.23 12.19
CA LEU A 55 8.70 0.75 13.50
C LEU A 55 7.56 1.62 14.03
N VAL A 56 6.37 1.05 14.15
CA VAL A 56 5.21 1.70 14.79
C VAL A 56 5.03 1.12 16.19
N LYS A 57 5.21 1.94 17.22
CA LYS A 57 4.96 1.54 18.61
C LYS A 57 3.45 1.45 18.85
N ILE A 58 2.97 0.27 19.19
CA ILE A 58 1.57 0.06 19.62
C ILE A 58 1.57 0.05 21.16
N PRO A 59 0.90 1.02 21.83
CA PRO A 59 0.77 0.99 23.28
C PRO A 59 -0.02 -0.26 23.69
N LYS A 60 0.50 -1.01 24.66
CA LYS A 60 -0.24 -2.10 25.32
C LYS A 60 -1.26 -1.50 26.28
N LYS A 61 -2.40 -2.17 26.42
CA LYS A 61 -3.43 -1.84 27.40
C LYS A 61 -2.98 -2.19 28.81
#